data_AF-I8AK42-F1
#
_entry.id   AF-I8AK42-F1
#
_cell.length_a   1.000
_cell.length_b   1.000
_cell.length_c   1.000
_cell.angle_alpha   90.00
_cell.angle_beta   90.00
_cell.angle_gamma   90.00
#
_symmetry.space_group_name_H-M   'P 1'
#
loop_
_entity.id
_entity.type
_entity.pdbx_description
1 polymer ?
#
loop_
_entity_poly.entity_id
_entity_poly.type
_entity_poly.pdbx_seq_one_letter_code
_entity_poly.pdbx_strand_id
1 'polypeptide(L)' 'MSVTYKGKEITLVQDPYIDGVSGQRPHYKATGEDVEGNEYLVTWDVKDNWEEIEDESEMCDWNQYEVQQA' A
#
# COMPACT_ATOMS: atom_id res chain seq x y z
N MET A 1 10.63 -5.50 0.54
CA MET A 1 10.04 -4.72 -0.55
C MET A 1 10.21 -3.24 -0.20
N SER A 2 10.51 -2.38 -1.16
CA SER A 2 10.65 -0.93 -0.93
C SER A 2 9.83 -0.14 -1.94
N VAL A 3 9.40 1.06 -1.55
CA VAL A 3 8.71 2.02 -2.42
C VAL A 3 9.47 3.33 -2.45
N THR A 4 9.30 4.12 -3.52
CA THR A 4 9.99 5.41 -3.66
C THR A 4 9.02 6.56 -3.38
N TYR A 5 9.33 7.40 -2.40
CA TYR A 5 8.52 8.56 -2.05
C TYR A 5 9.36 9.83 -1.97
N LYS A 6 9.03 10.84 -2.78
CA LYS A 6 9.75 12.13 -2.82
C LYS A 6 11.29 11.98 -2.97
N GLY A 7 11.72 10.95 -3.70
CA GLY A 7 13.15 10.64 -3.89
C GLY A 7 13.82 9.92 -2.70
N LYS A 8 13.07 9.58 -1.65
CA LYS A 8 13.49 8.68 -0.58
C LYS A 8 13.05 7.26 -0.88
N GLU A 9 13.88 6.29 -0.50
CA GLU A 9 13.49 4.89 -0.46
C GLU A 9 12.84 4.61 0.90
N ILE A 10 11.63 4.06 0.87
CA ILE A 10 10.88 3.64 2.03
C ILE A 10 10.89 2.11 2.02
N THR A 11 11.57 1.51 2.99
CA THR A 11 11.61 0.06 3.16
C THR A 11 10.39 -0.37 3.95
N LEU A 12 9.58 -1.28 3.39
CA LEU A 12 8.43 -1.81 4.12
C LEU A 12 8.92 -2.68 5.29
N VAL A 13 8.45 -2.38 6.49
CA VAL A 13 8.81 -3.09 7.74
C VAL A 13 7.84 -4.20 8.08
N GLN A 14 6.70 -4.25 7.39
CA GLN A 14 5.68 -5.29 7.49
C GLN A 14 5.09 -5.60 6.12
N ASP A 15 4.48 -6.77 5.99
CA ASP A 15 3.71 -7.11 4.81
C ASP A 15 2.45 -6.23 4.67
N PRO A 16 2.01 -5.94 3.42
CA PRO A 16 0.75 -5.26 3.20
C PRO A 16 -0.42 -6.07 3.73
N TYR A 17 -1.30 -5.40 4.46
CA TYR A 17 -2.56 -5.97 4.95
C TYR A 17 -3.73 -5.24 4.34
N ILE A 18 -4.84 -5.94 4.14
CA ILE A 18 -6.08 -5.33 3.65
C ILE A 18 -6.74 -4.56 4.80
N ASP A 19 -7.05 -3.30 4.55
CA ASP A 19 -7.71 -2.37 5.46
C ASP A 19 -8.90 -1.79 4.71
N GLY A 20 -10.11 -1.90 5.26
CA GLY A 20 -11.32 -1.46 4.57
C GLY A 20 -12.58 -1.92 5.28
N VAL A 21 -13.68 -1.21 5.04
CA VAL A 21 -14.99 -1.58 5.59
C VAL A 21 -15.61 -2.64 4.68
N SER A 22 -16.12 -3.72 5.27
CA SER A 22 -16.85 -4.76 4.53
C SER A 22 -18.02 -4.15 3.74
N GLY A 23 -18.05 -4.37 2.44
CA GLY A 23 -19.02 -3.78 1.50
C GLY A 23 -18.62 -2.42 0.90
N GLN A 24 -17.39 -1.95 1.13
CA GLN A 24 -16.78 -0.82 0.43
C GLN A 24 -15.49 -1.27 -0.26
N ARG A 25 -14.96 -0.42 -1.17
CA ARG A 25 -13.67 -0.63 -1.84
C ARG A 25 -12.57 -0.74 -0.78
N PRO A 26 -11.93 -1.91 -0.60
CA PRO A 26 -10.84 -2.06 0.36
C PRO A 26 -9.56 -1.38 -0.14
N HIS A 27 -8.60 -1.23 0.75
CA HIS A 27 -7.28 -0.66 0.48
C HIS A 27 -6.23 -1.59 1.08
N TYR A 28 -5.02 -1.65 0.53
CA TYR A 28 -3.90 -2.30 1.19
C TYR A 28 -3.06 -1.26 1.92
N LYS A 29 -2.57 -1.59 3.10
CA LYS A 29 -1.70 -0.73 3.90
C LYS A 29 -0.47 -1.48 4.36
N ALA A 30 0.66 -0.80 4.39
CA ALA A 30 1.88 -1.28 5.01
C ALA A 30 2.65 -0.13 5.65
N THR A 31 3.25 -0.40 6.79
CA THR A 31 4.21 0.53 7.40
C THR A 31 5.56 0.32 6.74
N GLY A 32 6.27 1.41 6.50
CA GLY A 32 7.66 1.41 6.08
C GLY A 32 8.47 2.51 6.75
N GLU A 33 9.78 2.41 6.64
CA GLU A 33 10.73 3.35 7.21
C GLU A 33 11.76 3.78 6.16
N ASP A 34 12.21 5.03 6.22
CA ASP A 34 13.35 5.47 5.40
C ASP A 34 14.68 5.25 6.11
N VAL A 35 15.80 5.54 5.43
CA VAL A 35 17.16 5.37 5.97
C VAL A 35 17.43 6.22 7.22
N GLU A 36 16.69 7.31 7.41
CA GLU A 36 16.76 8.17 8.61
C GLU A 36 15.90 7.64 9.76
N GLY A 37 15.14 6.56 9.55
CA GLY A 37 14.24 5.96 10.53
C GLY A 37 12.92 6.72 10.71
N ASN A 38 12.51 7.57 9.75
CA ASN A 38 11.17 8.14 9.81
C ASN A 38 10.17 7.09 9.31
N GLU A 39 9.06 6.97 10.03
CA GLU A 39 7.98 6.05 9.70
C GLU A 39 7.03 6.65 8.66
N TYR A 40 6.57 5.81 7.76
CA TYR A 40 5.65 6.13 6.69
C TYR A 40 4.59 5.05 6.56
N LEU A 41 3.36 5.49 6.29
CA LEU A 41 2.27 4.61 5.91
C LEU A 41 2.14 4.63 4.39
N VAL A 42 2.30 3.45 3.80
CA VAL A 42 2.08 3.22 2.37
C VAL A 42 0.71 2.62 2.19
N THR A 43 -0.13 3.26 1.39
CA THR A 43 -1.49 2.80 1.08
C THR A 43 -1.59 2.55 -0.42
N TRP A 44 -2.16 1.41 -0.80
CA TRP A 44 -2.50 1.09 -2.18
C TRP A 44 -4.01 0.92 -2.30
N ASP A 45 -4.63 1.59 -3.27
CA ASP A 45 -6.03 1.38 -3.57
C ASP A 45 -6.20 0.15 -4.48
N VAL A 46 -7.23 -0.65 -4.22
CA VAL A 46 -7.63 -1.70 -5.15
C VAL A 46 -8.22 -1.08 -6.41
N LYS A 47 -8.25 -1.80 -7.54
CA LYS A 47 -8.83 -1.34 -8.80
C LYS A 47 -10.34 -1.15 -8.70
N ASP A 48 -10.93 -0.32 -9.57
CA ASP A 48 -12.38 -0.08 -9.55
C ASP A 48 -13.20 -1.35 -9.79
N ASN A 49 -12.68 -2.29 -10.59
CA ASN A 49 -13.30 -3.58 -10.87
C ASN A 49 -12.85 -4.70 -9.92
N TRP A 50 -12.38 -4.37 -8.71
CA TRP A 50 -11.84 -5.35 -7.75
C TRP A 50 -12.81 -6.51 -7.44
N GLU A 51 -14.12 -6.27 -7.46
CA GLU A 51 -15.14 -7.30 -7.23
C GLU A 51 -15.17 -8.39 -8.31
N GLU A 52 -14.67 -8.10 -9.52
CA GLU A 52 -14.61 -9.02 -10.66
C GLU A 52 -13.26 -9.72 -10.77
N ILE A 53 -12.29 -9.35 -9.93
CA ILE A 53 -10.93 -9.92 -9.94
C ILE A 53 -10.88 -11.03 -8.91
N GLU A 54 -10.62 -12.28 -9.33
CA GLU A 54 -10.50 -13.41 -8.40
C GLU A 54 -9.10 -13.51 -7.77
N ASP A 55 -8.08 -12.95 -8.41
CA ASP A 55 -6.70 -12.96 -7.92
C ASP A 55 -6.39 -11.68 -7.13
N GLU A 56 -6.15 -11.82 -5.84
CA GLU A 56 -5.85 -10.70 -4.93
C GLU A 56 -4.59 -9.92 -5.36
N SER A 57 -3.65 -10.56 -6.06
CA SER A 57 -2.44 -9.90 -6.57
C SER A 57 -2.77 -8.95 -7.72
N GLU A 58 -3.82 -9.24 -8.49
CA GLU A 58 -4.30 -8.40 -9.59
C GLU A 58 -5.33 -7.35 -9.13
N MET A 59 -5.92 -7.54 -7.94
CA MET A 59 -6.91 -6.62 -7.36
C MET A 59 -6.33 -5.23 -7.12
N CYS A 60 -5.02 -5.08 -6.97
CA CYS A 60 -4.38 -3.84 -6.61
C CYS A 60 -3.27 -3.46 -7.60
N ASP A 61 -3.16 -2.17 -7.92
CA ASP A 61 -2.00 -1.65 -8.63
C ASP A 61 -0.87 -1.38 -7.64
N TRP A 62 -0.05 -2.40 -7.37
CA TRP A 62 1.08 -2.30 -6.43
C TRP A 62 2.13 -1.23 -6.80
N ASN A 63 2.08 -0.74 -8.05
CA ASN A 63 2.90 0.37 -8.55
C ASN A 63 2.28 1.76 -8.32
N GLN A 64 0.99 1.83 -7.97
CA GLN A 64 0.27 3.04 -7.59
C GLN A 64 0.04 3.03 -6.09
N TYR A 65 0.80 3.86 -5.39
CA TYR A 65 0.72 3.97 -3.93
C TYR A 65 0.73 5.42 -3.50
N GLU A 66 0.04 5.67 -2.39
CA GLU A 66 0.13 6.88 -1.63
C GLU A 66 1.03 6.63 -0.42
N VAL A 67 1.99 7.52 -0.19
CA VAL A 67 2.83 7.47 1.01
C VAL A 67 2.57 8.72 1.83
N GLN A 68 2.27 8.49 3.11
CA GLN A 68 2.07 9.53 4.10
C GLN A 68 3.08 9.33 5.23
N GLN A 69 3.66 10.41 5.72
CA GLN A 69 4.51 10.34 6.92
C GLN A 69 3.60 10.10 8.12
N ALA A 70 3.91 9.06 8.90
CA ALA A 70 3.13 8.67 10.09
C ALA A 70 3.40 9.61 11.27
#